data_AF-A0A3S2CGT1-F1
#
_entry.id   AF-A0A3S2CGT1-F1
#
_cell.length_a   1.000
_cell.length_b   1.000
_cell.length_c   1.000
_cell.angle_alpha   90.00
_cell.angle_beta   90.00
_cell.angle_gamma   90.00
#
_symmetry.space_group_name_H-M   'P 1'
#
loop_
_entity.id
_entity.type
_entity.pdbx_description
1 polymer ?
#
loop_
_entity_poly.entity_id
_entity_poly.type
_entity_poly.pdbx_seq_one_letter_code
_entity_poly.pdbx_strand_id
1 'polypeptide(L)' 'HAHDGEQRLLGLIAERVTDTLERDPADFAPFGLEPGTPPYLGPVASDGSEIIQWVKVASLLSEEIRTALLRQAATGDQ' A
#
# COMPACT_ATOMS: atom_id res chain seq x y z
N HIS A 1 -22.60 -24.73 -8.69
CA HIS A 1 -21.28 -24.89 -9.33
C HIS A 1 -20.39 -23.80 -8.75
N ALA A 2 -19.46 -24.18 -7.88
CA ALA A 2 -18.53 -23.26 -7.25
C ALA A 2 -17.68 -22.61 -8.35
N HIS A 3 -17.71 -21.28 -8.42
CA HIS A 3 -16.83 -20.56 -9.33
C HIS A 3 -15.38 -20.82 -8.90
N ASP A 4 -14.59 -21.20 -9.89
CA ASP A 4 -13.17 -21.47 -9.85
C ASP A 4 -12.42 -20.31 -9.19
N GLY A 5 -11.30 -20.62 -8.55
CA GLY A 5 -10.51 -19.70 -7.72
C GLY A 5 -9.80 -18.61 -8.51
N GLU A 6 -10.55 -17.70 -9.14
CA GLU A 6 -9.98 -16.56 -9.84
C GLU A 6 -9.32 -15.60 -8.85
N GLN A 7 -8.00 -15.49 -8.96
CA GLN A 7 -7.23 -14.52 -8.21
C GLN A 7 -7.64 -13.12 -8.63
N ARG A 8 -8.31 -12.39 -7.73
CA ARG A 8 -8.70 -11.00 -7.96
C ARG A 8 -7.63 -10.06 -7.43
N LEU A 9 -7.15 -9.19 -8.30
CA LEU A 9 -6.12 -8.21 -8.00
C LEU A 9 -6.72 -6.82 -7.80
N LEU A 10 -6.16 -6.05 -6.88
CA LEU A 10 -6.46 -4.63 -6.71
C LEU A 10 -5.21 -3.84 -7.11
N GLY A 11 -5.33 -3.02 -8.16
CA GLY A 11 -4.26 -2.13 -8.59
C GLY A 11 -4.21 -0.85 -7.75
N LEU A 12 -3.01 -0.36 -7.49
CA LEU A 12 -2.78 0.97 -6.93
C LEU A 12 -2.27 1.90 -8.02
N ILE A 13 -2.79 3.13 -8.04
CA ILE A 13 -2.30 4.19 -8.90
C ILE A 13 -1.54 5.16 -8.00
N ALA A 14 -0.26 5.34 -8.30
CA ALA A 14 0.54 6.42 -7.73
C ALA A 14 0.56 7.59 -8.71
N GLU A 15 0.62 8.82 -8.18
CA GLU A 15 0.77 10.03 -9.00
C GLU A 15 2.04 9.95 -9.87
N ARG A 16 3.13 9.37 -9.32
CA ARG A 16 4.38 9.16 -10.03
C ARG A 16 5.11 7.93 -9.49
N VAL A 17 5.62 7.09 -10.39
CA VAL A 17 6.59 6.03 -10.08
C VAL A 17 7.91 6.50 -10.66
N THR A 18 8.84 6.94 -9.81
CA THR A 18 10.10 7.53 -10.27
C THR A 18 11.19 6.47 -10.41
N ASP A 19 11.41 5.67 -9.37
CA ASP A 19 12.58 4.82 -9.25
C ASP A 19 12.28 3.51 -8.51
N THR A 20 13.18 2.53 -8.63
CA THR A 20 13.22 1.34 -7.79
C THR A 20 14.54 1.33 -7.04
N LEU A 21 14.47 1.28 -5.71
CA LEU A 21 15.64 1.32 -4.82
C LEU A 21 15.77 0.01 -4.05
N GLU A 22 16.99 -0.51 -3.97
CA GLU A 22 17.37 -1.54 -3.00
C GLU A 22 18.04 -0.85 -1.81
N ARG A 23 17.55 -1.09 -0.59
CA ARG A 23 18.07 -0.50 0.63
C ARG A 23 17.99 -1.46 1.81
N ASP A 24 18.86 -1.27 2.79
CA ASP A 24 18.79 -2.05 4.03
C ASP A 24 17.57 -1.60 4.84
N PRO A 25 16.68 -2.53 5.26
CA PRO A 25 15.58 -2.21 6.16
C PRO A 25 16.02 -1.51 7.46
N ALA A 26 17.26 -1.73 7.92
CA ALA A 26 17.83 -1.08 9.10
C ALA A 26 18.12 0.42 8.90
N ASP A 27 18.16 0.92 7.66
CA ASP A 27 18.31 2.35 7.36
C ASP A 27 17.03 3.16 7.63
N PHE A 28 15.90 2.47 7.89
CA PHE A 28 14.61 3.08 8.12
C PHE A 28 14.34 3.27 9.61
N ALA A 29 14.22 4.53 10.03
CA ALA A 29 13.89 4.90 11.40
C ALA A 29 12.38 5.18 11.56
N PRO A 30 11.76 4.88 12.72
CA PRO A 30 10.38 5.25 12.99
C PRO A 30 10.19 6.76 12.82
N PHE A 31 9.29 7.16 11.94
CA PHE A 31 8.84 8.55 11.88
C PHE A 31 7.80 8.77 12.97
N GLY A 32 7.86 9.92 13.65
CA GLY A 32 7.14 10.23 14.89
C GLY A 32 5.78 9.55 15.00
N LEU A 33 5.63 8.66 15.99
CA LEU A 33 4.34 8.08 16.40
C LEU A 33 3.52 9.15 17.12
N GLU A 34 3.15 10.20 16.40
CA GLU A 34 2.18 11.16 16.90
C GLU A 34 0.80 10.51 16.84
N PRO A 35 -0.05 10.74 17.87
CA PRO A 35 -1.44 10.32 17.83
C PRO A 35 -2.12 10.85 16.56
N GLY A 36 -2.73 9.96 15.79
CA GLY A 36 -3.41 10.31 14.53
C GLY A 36 -2.60 10.04 13.26
N THR A 37 -1.38 9.51 13.35
CA THR A 37 -0.64 9.03 12.18
C THR A 37 -1.43 7.93 11.47
N PRO A 38 -1.66 8.03 10.13
CA PRO A 38 -2.35 7.00 9.39
C PRO A 38 -1.63 5.64 9.48
N PRO A 39 -2.36 4.52 9.62
CA PRO A 39 -1.76 3.21 9.86
C PRO A 39 -0.92 2.68 8.69
N TYR A 40 -1.14 3.22 7.49
CA TYR A 40 -0.36 2.89 6.30
C TYR A 40 0.99 3.59 6.22
N LEU A 41 1.25 4.62 7.02
CA LEU A 41 2.56 5.25 7.06
C LEU A 41 3.52 4.43 7.93
N GLY A 42 4.72 4.23 7.39
CA GLY A 42 5.78 3.47 8.01
C GLY A 42 6.99 4.35 8.37
N PRO A 43 8.11 3.69 8.71
CA PRO A 43 9.37 4.37 8.98
C PRO A 43 9.88 5.13 7.75
N VAL A 44 10.82 6.04 7.99
CA VAL A 44 11.46 6.88 6.98
C VAL A 44 12.94 6.60 6.92
N ALA A 45 13.54 6.78 5.74
CA ALA A 45 14.98 6.83 5.56
C ALA A 45 15.35 8.11 4.81
N SER A 46 16.45 8.74 5.20
CA SER A 46 17.00 9.87 4.45
C SER A 46 17.76 9.36 3.24
N ASP A 47 17.59 9.98 2.08
CA ASP A 47 18.34 9.71 0.86
C ASP A 47 18.94 11.02 0.34
N GLY A 48 20.15 11.35 0.80
CA GLY A 48 20.77 12.65 0.54
C GLY A 48 19.93 13.80 1.10
N SER A 49 19.36 14.62 0.21
CA SER A 49 18.46 15.72 0.55
C SER A 49 16.97 15.35 0.55
N GLU A 50 16.65 14.11 0.19
CA GLU A 50 15.28 13.59 0.10
C GLU A 50 14.94 12.66 1.27
N ILE A 51 13.65 12.41 1.47
CA ILE A 51 13.14 11.49 2.47
C ILE A 51 12.30 10.43 1.77
N ILE A 52 12.60 9.17 2.05
CA ILE A 52 11.83 8.02 1.57
C ILE A 52 10.99 7.52 2.74
N GLN A 53 9.67 7.50 2.57
CA GLN A 53 8.73 7.00 3.56
C GLN A 53 8.09 5.68 3.11
N TRP A 54 8.07 4.68 3.98
CA TRP A 54 7.34 3.44 3.71
C TRP A 54 5.83 3.67 3.66
N VAL A 55 5.20 3.04 2.67
CA VAL A 55 3.75 2.88 2.59
C VAL A 55 3.40 1.41 2.74
N LYS A 56 2.72 1.06 3.83
CA LYS A 56 2.26 -0.30 4.11
C LYS A 56 0.99 -0.56 3.31
N VAL A 57 1.14 -1.19 2.16
CA VAL A 57 0.03 -1.48 1.23
C VAL A 57 -1.13 -2.21 1.92
N ALA A 58 -0.84 -3.18 2.78
CA ALA A 58 -1.84 -3.94 3.51
C ALA A 58 -2.69 -3.10 4.50
N SER A 59 -2.22 -1.89 4.85
CA SER A 59 -2.90 -0.99 5.78
C SER A 59 -3.49 0.24 5.09
N LEU A 60 -3.39 0.34 3.76
CA LEU A 60 -3.96 1.44 2.97
C LEU A 60 -5.49 1.45 3.01
N LEU A 61 -6.09 0.27 3.03
CA LEU A 61 -7.53 0.07 2.99
C LEU A 61 -7.94 -0.81 4.15
N SER A 62 -9.12 -0.53 4.71
CA SER A 62 -9.75 -1.48 5.62
C SER A 62 -10.21 -2.72 4.86
N GLU A 63 -10.36 -3.84 5.56
CA GLU A 63 -10.82 -5.09 4.96
C GLU A 63 -12.23 -4.96 4.34
N GLU A 64 -13.09 -4.12 4.91
CA GLU A 64 -14.41 -3.82 4.37
C GLU A 64 -14.32 -3.13 3.00
N ILE A 65 -13.45 -2.12 2.87
CA ILE A 65 -13.25 -1.40 1.62
C ILE A 65 -12.61 -2.31 0.58
N ARG A 66 -11.60 -3.10 0.97
CA ARG A 66 -10.95 -4.08 0.09
C ARG A 66 -11.96 -5.08 -0.47
N THR A 67 -12.84 -5.60 0.39
CA THR A 67 -13.90 -6.54 -0.01
C THR A 67 -14.89 -5.90 -0.97
N ALA A 68 -15.30 -4.64 -0.71
CA ALA A 68 -16.21 -3.91 -1.57
C ALA A 68 -15.61 -3.65 -2.97
N LEU A 69 -14.36 -3.20 -3.05
CA LEU A 69 -13.65 -2.95 -4.31
C LEU A 69 -13.44 -4.23 -5.11
N LEU A 70 -13.02 -5.32 -4.46
CA LEU A 70 -12.88 -6.61 -5.12
C LEU A 70 -14.23 -7.09 -5.65
N ARG A 71 -15.33 -6.91 -4.90
CA ARG A 71 -16.70 -7.27 -5.35
C ARG A 71 -17.13 -6.49 -6.59
N GLN A 72 -16.90 -5.18 -6.63
CA GLN A 72 -17.24 -4.34 -7.79
C GLN A 72 -16.54 -4.81 -9.07
N ALA A 73 -15.28 -5.23 -8.98
CA ALA A 73 -14.55 -5.79 -10.11
C ALA A 73 -15.20 -7.05 -10.70
N ALA A 74 -15.94 -7.84 -9.90
CA ALA A 74 -16.68 -9.00 -10.39
C ALA A 74 -18.02 -8.64 -11.04
N THR A 75 -18.57 -7.47 -10.74
CA THR A 75 -19.84 -7.01 -11.32
C THR A 75 -19.63 -6.20 -12.60
N GLY A 76 -18.43 -5.67 -12.84
CA GLY A 76 -18.10 -4.81 -13.98
C GLY A 76 -17.77 -5.54 -15.30
N ASP A 77 -17.77 -6.88 -15.30
CA ASP A 77 -17.58 -7.72 -16.50
C ASP A 77 -18.91 -8.21 -17.11
N GLN A 78 -20.04 -7.63 -16.70
CA GLN A 78 -21.39 -8.02 -17.14
C GLN A 78 -22.09 -6.93 -17.96
#